data_AF-A0A009T1N8-F1
#
_entry.id   AF-A0A009T1N8-F1
#
_cell.length_a   1.000
_cell.length_b   1.000
_cell.length_c   1.000
_cell.angle_alpha   90.00
_cell.angle_beta   90.00
_cell.angle_gamma   90.00
#
_symmetry.space_group_name_H-M   'P 1'
#
loop_
_entity.id
_entity.type
_entity.pdbx_description
1 polymer ?
#
loop_
_entity_poly.entity_id
_entity_poly.type
_entity_poly.pdbx_seq_one_letter_code
_entity_poly.pdbx_strand_id
1 'polypeptide(L)'
;MHLFDTHTHFDVADFDEDRHQLALEAKKVGVDALVLIGFLQSRFDELVQTHHQLKQWDNVPTSYLAPGLHPFYIEQHKPEHLSHLEQILQQEDCVAIGEIGLDTFLKEHKQPDIYAKQKQYFADQLDLATQYQKPVLLHIRKAHGDVLALLKAHKFKLGGIAHAFSGGVEEAKGLIKLGFKIGVTGQITNPNAKKLHTVVQAIGAEYLVIETDCPDMTPLCCQTSTEHRTRNTPVNLPYVLKSLAENLNMAESELADLLWKNSLSALKLS
;
A
#
# COMPACT_ATOMS: atom_id res chain seq x y z
N MET A 1 -13.26 -9.42 15.23
CA MET A 1 -11.93 -9.35 14.60
C MET A 1 -12.00 -8.22 13.59
N HIS A 2 -11.11 -7.23 13.72
CA HIS A 2 -11.12 -6.02 12.91
C HIS A 2 -9.86 -5.99 12.05
N LEU A 3 -10.00 -5.81 10.73
CA LEU A 3 -8.92 -5.80 9.77
C LEU A 3 -8.84 -4.46 9.06
N PHE A 4 -7.62 -4.01 8.81
CA PHE A 4 -7.32 -2.80 8.07
C PHE A 4 -6.57 -3.20 6.80
N ASP A 5 -7.19 -3.02 5.64
CA ASP A 5 -6.52 -3.16 4.35
C ASP A 5 -5.68 -1.91 4.06
N THR A 6 -4.37 -1.96 4.27
CA THR A 6 -3.54 -0.76 4.18
C THR A 6 -3.24 -0.30 2.76
N HIS A 7 -3.66 -1.06 1.74
CA HIS A 7 -3.36 -0.74 0.35
C HIS A 7 -4.40 -1.34 -0.61
N THR A 8 -5.22 -0.46 -1.21
CA THR A 8 -6.21 -0.84 -2.22
C THR A 8 -6.26 0.17 -3.36
N HIS A 9 -6.42 -0.31 -4.58
CA HIS A 9 -6.83 0.48 -5.73
C HIS A 9 -8.35 0.31 -5.96
N PHE A 10 -9.13 0.39 -4.89
CA PHE A 10 -10.59 0.12 -4.94
C PHE A 10 -11.39 1.19 -5.69
N ASP A 11 -10.74 2.28 -6.10
CA ASP A 11 -11.28 3.34 -6.98
C ASP A 11 -11.24 2.99 -8.47
N VAL A 12 -10.49 1.95 -8.89
CA VAL A 12 -10.35 1.64 -10.32
C VAL A 12 -11.65 1.10 -10.94
N ALA A 13 -11.72 1.20 -12.26
CA ALA A 13 -12.89 0.81 -13.05
C ALA A 13 -13.23 -0.69 -12.92
N ASP A 14 -12.26 -1.55 -12.58
CA ASP A 14 -12.49 -2.97 -12.30
C ASP A 14 -13.59 -3.19 -11.25
N PHE A 15 -13.92 -2.19 -10.42
CA PHE A 15 -14.95 -2.28 -9.37
C PHE A 15 -16.22 -1.49 -9.67
N ASP A 16 -16.34 -0.78 -10.79
CA ASP A 16 -17.47 0.14 -11.01
C ASP A 16 -18.85 -0.53 -10.93
N GLU A 17 -18.96 -1.78 -11.37
CA GLU A 17 -20.23 -2.51 -11.40
C GLU A 17 -20.66 -3.05 -10.02
N ASP A 18 -19.70 -3.31 -9.12
CA ASP A 18 -19.96 -4.07 -7.88
C ASP A 18 -19.28 -3.53 -6.62
N ARG A 19 -18.65 -2.34 -6.66
CA ARG A 19 -17.94 -1.72 -5.53
C ARG A 19 -18.77 -1.68 -4.24
N HIS A 20 -20.02 -1.24 -4.32
CA HIS A 20 -20.90 -1.15 -3.14
C HIS A 20 -21.16 -2.53 -2.53
N GLN A 21 -21.46 -3.54 -3.36
CA GLN A 21 -21.68 -4.91 -2.90
C GLN A 21 -20.40 -5.48 -2.27
N LEU A 22 -19.25 -5.31 -2.91
CA LEU A 22 -17.95 -5.75 -2.41
C LEU A 22 -17.57 -5.05 -1.10
N ALA A 23 -17.92 -3.77 -0.93
CA ALA A 23 -17.69 -3.05 0.31
C ALA A 23 -18.52 -3.64 1.47
N LEU A 24 -19.81 -3.93 1.24
CA LEU A 24 -20.66 -4.61 2.22
C LEU A 24 -20.12 -6.01 2.57
N GLU A 25 -19.60 -6.74 1.59
CA GLU A 25 -19.01 -8.07 1.79
C GLU A 25 -17.68 -7.99 2.57
N ALA A 26 -16.83 -7.03 2.25
CA ALA A 26 -15.58 -6.78 2.97
C ALA A 26 -15.85 -6.50 4.45
N LYS A 27 -16.85 -5.66 4.74
CA LYS A 27 -17.28 -5.38 6.12
C LYS A 27 -17.75 -6.64 6.84
N LYS A 28 -18.53 -7.50 6.19
CA LYS A 28 -19.04 -8.76 6.80
C LYS A 28 -17.92 -9.72 7.19
N VAL A 29 -16.80 -9.72 6.47
CA VAL A 29 -15.65 -10.58 6.78
C VAL A 29 -14.63 -9.90 7.72
N GLY A 30 -14.99 -8.73 8.28
CA GLY A 30 -14.19 -8.04 9.29
C GLY A 30 -13.21 -7.00 8.76
N VAL A 31 -13.27 -6.64 7.46
CA VAL A 31 -12.52 -5.48 6.94
C VAL A 31 -13.24 -4.22 7.36
N ASP A 32 -12.69 -3.51 8.33
CA ASP A 32 -13.31 -2.33 8.91
C ASP A 32 -12.74 -1.02 8.38
N ALA A 33 -11.54 -1.06 7.81
CA ALA A 33 -10.89 0.08 7.22
C ALA A 33 -10.11 -0.33 5.97
N LEU A 34 -10.03 0.59 5.00
CA LEU A 34 -9.18 0.46 3.83
C LEU A 34 -8.54 1.80 3.45
N VAL A 35 -7.37 1.75 2.81
CA VAL A 35 -6.75 2.94 2.20
C VAL A 35 -6.90 2.88 0.69
N LEU A 36 -7.46 3.93 0.11
CA LEU A 36 -7.49 4.16 -1.33
C LEU A 36 -6.20 4.86 -1.76
N ILE A 37 -5.51 4.26 -2.71
CA ILE A 37 -4.14 4.62 -3.10
C ILE A 37 -4.13 5.28 -4.48
N GLY A 38 -3.69 6.54 -4.53
CA GLY A 38 -3.47 7.26 -5.77
C GLY A 38 -2.16 6.82 -6.44
N PHE A 39 -2.19 6.68 -7.76
CA PHE A 39 -1.01 6.29 -8.53
C PHE A 39 -0.74 7.18 -9.75
N LEU A 40 -1.76 7.89 -10.25
CA LEU A 40 -1.67 8.72 -11.45
C LEU A 40 -2.57 9.94 -11.33
N GLN A 41 -2.08 11.11 -11.74
CA GLN A 41 -2.83 12.37 -11.59
C GLN A 41 -4.19 12.33 -12.30
N SER A 42 -4.29 11.72 -13.48
CA SER A 42 -5.53 11.64 -14.25
C SER A 42 -6.63 10.80 -13.59
N ARG A 43 -6.33 10.19 -12.43
CA ARG A 43 -7.23 9.35 -11.63
C ARG A 43 -7.59 9.96 -10.28
N PHE A 44 -7.06 11.14 -9.99
CA PHE A 44 -7.26 11.79 -8.69
C PHE A 44 -8.73 12.13 -8.42
N ASP A 45 -9.48 12.54 -9.46
CA ASP A 45 -10.90 12.85 -9.29
C ASP A 45 -11.69 11.60 -8.89
N GLU A 46 -11.45 10.46 -9.53
CA GLU A 46 -12.13 9.20 -9.21
C GLU A 46 -11.70 8.64 -7.85
N LEU A 47 -10.44 8.83 -7.45
CA LEU A 47 -9.95 8.49 -6.12
C LEU A 47 -10.74 9.24 -5.03
N VAL A 48 -10.88 10.56 -5.17
CA VAL A 48 -11.61 11.41 -4.22
C VAL A 48 -13.11 11.12 -4.25
N GLN A 49 -13.70 10.98 -5.45
CA GLN A 49 -15.11 10.63 -5.60
C GLN A 49 -15.44 9.29 -4.93
N THR A 50 -14.61 8.27 -5.14
CA THR A 50 -14.80 6.95 -4.52
C THR A 50 -14.72 7.02 -3.00
N HIS A 51 -13.77 7.79 -2.46
CA HIS A 51 -13.67 8.04 -1.02
C HIS A 51 -14.94 8.69 -0.45
N HIS A 52 -15.46 9.70 -1.13
CA HIS A 52 -16.69 10.39 -0.70
C HIS A 52 -17.91 9.47 -0.78
N GLN A 53 -18.00 8.62 -1.81
CA GLN A 53 -19.06 7.62 -1.94
C GLN A 53 -19.03 6.59 -0.80
N LEU A 54 -17.86 6.01 -0.51
CA LEU A 54 -17.70 5.04 0.59
C LEU A 54 -18.11 5.62 1.94
N LYS A 55 -17.78 6.90 2.20
CA LYS A 55 -18.20 7.61 3.42
C LYS A 55 -19.71 7.82 3.56
N GLN A 56 -20.47 7.74 2.46
CA GLN A 56 -21.93 7.90 2.45
C GLN A 56 -22.66 6.57 2.65
N TRP A 57 -22.00 5.43 2.49
CA TRP A 57 -22.62 4.13 2.63
C TRP A 57 -22.56 3.62 4.07
N ASP A 58 -23.65 2.99 4.50
CA ASP A 58 -23.71 2.33 5.80
C ASP A 58 -23.15 0.90 5.70
N ASN A 59 -22.58 0.40 6.80
CA ASN A 59 -22.06 -0.98 6.90
C ASN A 59 -21.00 -1.34 5.86
N VAL A 60 -20.16 -0.37 5.47
CA VAL A 60 -18.96 -0.58 4.64
C VAL A 60 -17.69 -0.27 5.46
N PRO A 61 -16.49 -0.61 4.96
CA PRO A 61 -15.23 -0.21 5.60
C PRO A 61 -15.07 1.31 5.57
N THR A 62 -14.47 1.87 6.62
CA THR A 62 -14.04 3.27 6.62
C THR A 62 -12.93 3.43 5.59
N SER A 63 -13.14 4.30 4.60
CA SER A 63 -12.10 4.63 3.62
C SER A 63 -11.19 5.76 4.12
N TYR A 64 -9.91 5.64 3.80
CA TYR A 64 -8.89 6.67 3.97
C TYR A 64 -8.22 6.97 2.63
N LEU A 65 -7.69 8.19 2.47
CA LEU A 65 -7.03 8.62 1.24
C LEU A 65 -5.52 8.71 1.42
N ALA A 66 -4.79 8.16 0.46
CA ALA A 66 -3.38 8.48 0.24
C ALA A 66 -3.18 8.74 -1.26
N PRO A 67 -3.14 10.00 -1.71
CA PRO A 67 -2.82 10.34 -3.10
C PRO A 67 -1.31 10.39 -3.33
N GLY A 68 -0.88 10.10 -4.56
CA GLY A 68 0.53 10.03 -4.93
C GLY A 68 0.73 9.78 -6.42
N LEU A 69 1.98 9.95 -6.86
CA LEU A 69 2.43 9.78 -8.23
C LEU A 69 3.41 8.61 -8.28
N HIS A 70 2.91 7.48 -8.76
CA HIS A 70 3.58 6.19 -8.72
C HIS A 70 4.72 6.10 -9.75
N PRO A 71 5.89 5.54 -9.40
CA PRO A 71 7.06 5.51 -10.29
C PRO A 71 6.87 4.70 -11.56
N PHE A 72 5.96 3.73 -11.59
CA PHE A 72 5.66 2.97 -12.80
C PHE A 72 5.10 3.85 -13.93
N TYR A 73 4.44 4.96 -13.60
CA TYR A 73 3.86 5.89 -14.58
C TYR A 73 4.74 7.13 -14.82
N ILE A 74 6.04 7.05 -14.48
CA ILE A 74 6.94 8.22 -14.50
C ILE A 74 6.99 8.95 -15.84
N GLU A 75 6.80 8.23 -16.95
CA GLU A 75 6.78 8.81 -18.30
C GLU A 75 5.58 9.74 -18.51
N GLN A 76 4.46 9.48 -17.82
CA GLN A 76 3.23 10.26 -17.91
C GLN A 76 3.24 11.47 -16.97
N HIS A 77 4.05 11.44 -15.91
CA HIS A 77 4.06 12.50 -14.91
C HIS A 77 4.65 13.81 -15.46
N LYS A 78 4.00 14.91 -15.12
CA LYS A 78 4.42 16.27 -15.49
C LYS A 78 4.53 17.14 -14.23
N PRO A 79 5.39 18.18 -14.22
CA PRO A 79 5.61 18.99 -13.01
C PRO A 79 4.33 19.52 -12.37
N GLU A 80 3.34 19.92 -13.17
CA GLU A 80 2.03 20.38 -12.67
C GLU A 80 1.25 19.32 -11.86
N HIS A 81 1.53 18.03 -12.05
CA HIS A 81 0.89 16.96 -11.30
C HIS A 81 1.26 16.99 -9.81
N LEU A 82 2.45 17.49 -9.46
CA LEU A 82 2.83 17.69 -8.05
C LEU A 82 1.97 18.78 -7.40
N SER A 83 1.64 19.84 -8.14
CA SER A 83 0.72 20.88 -7.67
C SER A 83 -0.70 20.34 -7.50
N HIS A 84 -1.17 19.47 -8.39
CA HIS A 84 -2.47 18.80 -8.22
C HIS A 84 -2.49 17.85 -7.01
N LEU A 85 -1.40 17.14 -6.76
CA LEU A 85 -1.25 16.33 -5.54
C LEU A 85 -1.34 17.21 -4.29
N GLU A 86 -0.63 18.34 -4.27
CA GLU A 86 -0.68 19.29 -3.15
C GLU A 86 -2.08 19.86 -2.92
N GLN A 87 -2.83 20.14 -4.00
CA GLN A 87 -4.23 20.60 -3.89
C GLN A 87 -5.12 19.58 -3.17
N ILE A 88 -4.96 18.28 -3.44
CA ILE A 88 -5.71 17.23 -2.73
C ILE A 88 -5.35 17.22 -1.24
N LEU A 89 -4.05 17.35 -0.90
CA LEU A 89 -3.61 17.40 0.50
C LEU A 89 -4.17 18.61 1.27
N GLN A 90 -4.54 19.69 0.57
CA GLN A 90 -5.15 20.87 1.16
C GLN A 90 -6.67 20.77 1.29
N GLN A 91 -7.32 20.01 0.41
CA GLN A 91 -8.79 19.93 0.30
C GLN A 91 -9.37 18.71 1.01
N GLU A 92 -8.62 17.61 1.06
CA GLU A 92 -9.07 16.33 1.57
C GLU A 92 -8.29 15.92 2.83
N ASP A 93 -8.94 15.13 3.69
CA ASP A 93 -8.27 14.53 4.85
C ASP A 93 -7.48 13.28 4.42
N CYS A 94 -6.28 13.49 3.90
CA CYS A 94 -5.37 12.43 3.49
C CYS A 94 -4.55 11.90 4.68
N VAL A 95 -4.45 10.59 4.82
CA VAL A 95 -3.70 9.94 5.92
C VAL A 95 -2.22 9.76 5.61
N ALA A 96 -1.86 9.69 4.33
CA ALA A 96 -0.50 9.51 3.86
C ALA A 96 -0.31 10.14 2.46
N ILE A 97 0.93 10.19 1.98
CA ILE A 97 1.23 10.40 0.55
C ILE A 97 1.67 9.06 -0.03
N GLY A 98 1.02 8.61 -1.08
CA GLY A 98 1.24 7.29 -1.64
C GLY A 98 0.37 7.04 -2.86
N GLU A 99 0.78 6.20 -3.79
CA GLU A 99 1.97 5.38 -3.73
C GLU A 99 3.15 6.06 -4.45
N ILE A 100 4.31 6.12 -3.77
CA ILE A 100 5.51 6.82 -4.23
C ILE A 100 6.74 5.94 -4.06
N GLY A 101 7.81 6.16 -4.83
CA GLY A 101 9.05 5.40 -4.63
C GLY A 101 9.80 5.18 -5.93
N LEU A 102 10.36 3.98 -6.11
CA LEU A 102 11.17 3.63 -7.29
C LEU A 102 10.79 2.26 -7.85
N ASP A 103 10.67 2.18 -9.17
CA ASP A 103 10.44 0.94 -9.93
C ASP A 103 11.47 0.81 -11.05
N THR A 104 12.37 -0.17 -10.92
CA THR A 104 13.36 -0.52 -11.95
C THR A 104 13.14 -1.92 -12.51
N PHE A 105 11.89 -2.38 -12.56
CA PHE A 105 11.57 -3.70 -13.12
C PHE A 105 11.78 -3.73 -14.64
N LEU A 106 11.25 -2.73 -15.33
CA LEU A 106 11.33 -2.57 -16.79
C LEU A 106 12.70 -2.00 -17.22
N LYS A 107 13.12 -2.27 -18.46
CA LYS A 107 14.41 -1.78 -18.99
C LYS A 107 14.36 -0.28 -19.28
N GLU A 108 13.19 0.19 -19.66
CA GLU A 108 12.83 1.57 -19.97
C GLU A 108 12.97 2.42 -18.70
N HIS A 109 12.50 1.90 -17.56
CA HIS A 109 12.62 2.56 -16.25
C HIS A 109 14.05 2.64 -15.70
N LYS A 110 14.99 1.90 -16.28
CA LYS A 110 16.41 1.95 -15.93
C LYS A 110 17.20 2.94 -16.77
N GLN A 111 16.61 3.53 -17.82
CA GLN A 111 17.30 4.52 -18.61
C GLN A 111 17.69 5.71 -17.72
N PRO A 112 18.91 6.27 -17.83
CA PRO A 112 19.43 7.25 -16.88
C PRO A 112 18.48 8.42 -16.61
N ASP A 113 17.89 9.00 -17.66
CA ASP A 113 17.00 10.16 -17.53
C ASP A 113 15.65 9.79 -16.90
N ILE A 114 15.10 8.63 -17.26
CA ILE A 114 13.86 8.11 -16.67
C ILE A 114 14.06 7.81 -15.19
N TYR A 115 15.17 7.16 -14.84
CA TYR A 115 15.46 6.84 -13.45
C TYR A 115 15.78 8.08 -12.62
N ALA A 116 16.49 9.06 -13.19
CA ALA A 116 16.69 10.36 -12.55
C ALA A 116 15.35 11.07 -12.29
N LYS A 117 14.42 11.02 -13.26
CA LYS A 117 13.07 11.55 -13.08
C LYS A 117 12.32 10.84 -11.96
N GLN A 118 12.39 9.50 -11.85
CA GLN A 118 11.77 8.77 -10.72
C GLN A 118 12.32 9.25 -9.37
N LYS A 119 13.65 9.40 -9.24
CA LYS A 119 14.27 9.88 -8.00
C LYS A 119 13.83 11.31 -7.64
N GLN A 120 13.73 12.19 -8.63
CA GLN A 120 13.26 13.56 -8.43
C GLN A 120 11.80 13.56 -7.94
N TYR A 121 10.90 12.82 -8.61
CA TYR A 121 9.51 12.72 -8.17
C TYR A 121 9.34 12.07 -6.80
N PHE A 122 10.19 11.10 -6.46
CA PHE A 122 10.19 10.54 -5.12
C PHE A 122 10.62 11.59 -4.09
N ALA A 123 11.71 12.32 -4.35
CA ALA A 123 12.21 13.41 -3.51
C ALA A 123 11.16 14.52 -3.30
N ASP A 124 10.53 15.01 -4.38
CA ASP A 124 9.53 16.07 -4.31
C ASP A 124 8.31 15.65 -3.47
N GLN A 125 7.90 14.38 -3.56
CA GLN A 125 6.79 13.85 -2.77
C GLN A 125 7.17 13.60 -1.30
N LEU A 126 8.44 13.29 -1.01
CA LEU A 126 8.95 13.27 0.38
C LEU A 126 8.96 14.67 1.01
N ASP A 127 9.26 15.69 0.21
CA ASP A 127 9.23 17.08 0.65
C ASP A 127 7.79 17.53 0.95
N LEU A 128 6.82 17.18 0.08
CA LEU A 128 5.39 17.35 0.37
C LEU A 128 4.97 16.59 1.64
N ALA A 129 5.38 15.33 1.80
CA ALA A 129 5.04 14.55 2.99
C ALA A 129 5.57 15.20 4.27
N THR A 130 6.78 15.76 4.20
CA THR A 130 7.39 16.53 5.30
C THR A 130 6.62 17.82 5.57
N GLN A 131 6.26 18.59 4.54
CA GLN A 131 5.50 19.83 4.66
C GLN A 131 4.14 19.60 5.34
N TYR A 132 3.41 18.55 4.92
CA TYR A 132 2.07 18.22 5.44
C TYR A 132 2.09 17.23 6.64
N GLN A 133 3.28 16.91 7.15
CA GLN A 133 3.50 16.00 8.29
C GLN A 133 2.90 14.59 8.13
N LYS A 134 2.81 14.10 6.89
CA LYS A 134 2.22 12.81 6.54
C LYS A 134 3.27 11.69 6.46
N PRO A 135 2.94 10.46 6.90
CA PRO A 135 3.72 9.27 6.52
C PRO A 135 3.61 9.02 5.01
N VAL A 136 4.42 8.11 4.48
CA VAL A 136 4.39 7.73 3.06
C VAL A 136 4.14 6.25 2.83
N LEU A 137 3.44 5.92 1.74
CA LEU A 137 3.25 4.56 1.27
C LEU A 137 4.18 4.31 0.09
N LEU A 138 5.14 3.41 0.28
CA LEU A 138 6.25 3.21 -0.64
C LEU A 138 5.99 2.06 -1.61
N HIS A 139 6.12 2.35 -2.91
CA HIS A 139 6.40 1.35 -3.92
C HIS A 139 7.90 1.12 -4.04
N ILE A 140 8.33 -0.13 -3.94
CA ILE A 140 9.74 -0.47 -4.15
C ILE A 140 9.88 -1.73 -4.98
N ARG A 141 10.31 -1.58 -6.23
CA ARG A 141 10.57 -2.71 -7.11
C ARG A 141 11.99 -2.71 -7.65
N LYS A 142 12.78 -3.69 -7.18
CA LYS A 142 14.21 -3.86 -7.49
C LYS A 142 15.10 -2.65 -7.15
N ALA A 143 14.67 -1.77 -6.23
CA ALA A 143 15.34 -0.51 -5.91
C ALA A 143 15.47 -0.20 -4.39
N HIS A 144 15.36 -1.21 -3.52
CA HIS A 144 15.35 -1.02 -2.06
C HIS A 144 16.57 -0.27 -1.50
N GLY A 145 17.77 -0.58 -1.99
CA GLY A 145 18.99 0.12 -1.57
C GLY A 145 18.95 1.62 -1.89
N ASP A 146 18.47 1.98 -3.08
CA ASP A 146 18.37 3.37 -3.53
C ASP A 146 17.26 4.13 -2.79
N VAL A 147 16.10 3.49 -2.55
CA VAL A 147 15.03 4.06 -1.72
C VAL A 147 15.53 4.34 -0.30
N LEU A 148 16.23 3.39 0.32
CA LEU A 148 16.82 3.58 1.66
C LEU A 148 17.85 4.72 1.67
N ALA A 149 18.66 4.86 0.63
CA ALA A 149 19.63 5.93 0.51
C ALA A 149 18.94 7.31 0.40
N LEU A 150 17.90 7.42 -0.44
CA LEU A 150 17.13 8.66 -0.61
C LEU A 150 16.38 9.06 0.66
N LEU A 151 15.69 8.12 1.33
CA LEU A 151 15.02 8.38 2.61
C LEU A 151 15.99 8.94 3.66
N LYS A 152 17.21 8.38 3.74
CA LYS A 152 18.26 8.87 4.65
C LYS A 152 18.80 10.24 4.24
N ALA A 153 19.02 10.47 2.95
CA ALA A 153 19.50 11.75 2.42
C ALA A 153 18.50 12.88 2.70
N HIS A 154 17.20 12.61 2.52
CA HIS A 154 16.10 13.52 2.88
C HIS A 154 15.85 13.60 4.39
N LYS A 155 16.57 12.80 5.22
CA LYS A 155 16.35 12.69 6.66
C LYS A 155 14.87 12.46 7.01
N PHE A 156 14.18 11.70 6.18
CA PHE A 156 12.75 11.45 6.34
C PHE A 156 12.50 10.59 7.58
N LYS A 157 11.62 11.07 8.48
CA LYS A 157 11.37 10.48 9.81
C LYS A 157 9.90 10.21 10.11
N LEU A 158 9.00 10.49 9.18
CA LEU A 158 7.56 10.35 9.41
C LEU A 158 7.07 8.92 9.23
N GLY A 159 7.95 8.00 8.79
CA GLY A 159 7.65 6.59 8.62
C GLY A 159 6.59 6.33 7.55
N GLY A 160 5.88 5.21 7.71
CA GLY A 160 4.79 4.82 6.83
C GLY A 160 4.81 3.32 6.56
N ILE A 161 4.48 2.91 5.33
CA ILE A 161 4.37 1.51 4.96
C ILE A 161 5.17 1.25 3.68
N ALA A 162 6.03 0.24 3.70
CA ALA A 162 6.62 -0.30 2.48
C ALA A 162 5.71 -1.40 1.94
N HIS A 163 4.93 -1.04 0.93
CA HIS A 163 3.89 -1.87 0.32
C HIS A 163 4.50 -3.05 -0.45
N ALA A 164 3.72 -4.14 -0.56
CA ALA A 164 4.00 -5.38 -1.29
C ALA A 164 5.46 -5.82 -1.17
N PHE A 165 5.94 -5.90 0.07
CA PHE A 165 7.37 -5.94 0.30
C PHE A 165 8.03 -7.17 -0.33
N SER A 166 9.00 -6.91 -1.20
CA SER A 166 9.71 -7.95 -1.96
C SER A 166 11.23 -7.96 -1.70
N GLY A 167 11.70 -7.13 -0.77
CA GLY A 167 13.09 -7.03 -0.34
C GLY A 167 13.55 -8.19 0.55
N GLY A 168 14.80 -8.14 0.99
CA GLY A 168 15.38 -9.06 1.96
C GLY A 168 15.28 -8.56 3.40
N VAL A 169 15.71 -9.41 4.35
CA VAL A 169 15.63 -9.14 5.80
C VAL A 169 16.34 -7.83 6.17
N GLU A 170 17.53 -7.58 5.63
CA GLU A 170 18.31 -6.39 5.97
C GLU A 170 17.70 -5.10 5.39
N GLU A 171 17.05 -5.20 4.21
CA GLU A 171 16.30 -4.09 3.63
C GLU A 171 15.06 -3.77 4.49
N ALA A 172 14.32 -4.79 4.93
CA ALA A 172 13.19 -4.63 5.84
C ALA A 172 13.60 -3.99 7.17
N LYS A 173 14.66 -4.49 7.82
CA LYS A 173 15.21 -3.88 9.04
C LYS A 173 15.68 -2.44 8.83
N GLY A 174 16.23 -2.13 7.66
CA GLY A 174 16.62 -0.78 7.27
C GLY A 174 15.42 0.18 7.25
N LEU A 175 14.30 -0.25 6.66
CA LEU A 175 13.05 0.50 6.61
C LEU A 175 12.42 0.64 8.00
N ILE A 176 12.41 -0.44 8.79
CA ILE A 176 11.89 -0.43 10.18
C ILE A 176 12.61 0.61 11.04
N LYS A 177 13.94 0.73 10.93
CA LYS A 177 14.73 1.75 11.64
C LYS A 177 14.34 3.18 11.26
N LEU A 178 13.72 3.38 10.09
CA LEU A 178 13.20 4.67 9.62
C LEU A 178 11.71 4.86 9.95
N GLY A 179 11.12 3.96 10.75
CA GLY A 179 9.73 4.06 11.20
C GLY A 179 8.71 3.45 10.24
N PHE A 180 9.14 2.63 9.27
CA PHE A 180 8.22 1.94 8.36
C PHE A 180 7.72 0.62 8.93
N LYS A 181 6.45 0.31 8.62
CA LYS A 181 5.93 -1.06 8.64
C LYS A 181 6.12 -1.72 7.28
N ILE A 182 6.07 -3.04 7.25
CA ILE A 182 6.24 -3.88 6.07
C ILE A 182 4.88 -4.46 5.67
N GLY A 183 4.44 -4.11 4.45
CA GLY A 183 3.18 -4.59 3.87
C GLY A 183 3.29 -6.02 3.38
N VAL A 184 2.32 -6.84 3.78
CA VAL A 184 2.21 -8.26 3.41
C VAL A 184 0.90 -8.48 2.65
N THR A 185 1.04 -8.85 1.37
CA THR A 185 -0.10 -9.16 0.49
C THR A 185 -0.44 -10.64 0.47
N GLY A 186 -1.40 -11.02 -0.39
CA GLY A 186 -1.75 -12.41 -0.70
C GLY A 186 -0.58 -13.31 -1.11
N GLN A 187 0.59 -12.78 -1.45
CA GLN A 187 1.80 -13.59 -1.72
C GLN A 187 2.24 -14.45 -0.53
N ILE A 188 1.86 -14.09 0.70
CA ILE A 188 2.13 -14.92 1.89
C ILE A 188 1.53 -16.33 1.76
N THR A 189 0.41 -16.46 1.05
CA THR A 189 -0.28 -17.74 0.79
C THR A 189 0.45 -18.65 -0.21
N ASN A 190 1.43 -18.13 -0.94
CA ASN A 190 2.21 -18.90 -1.90
C ASN A 190 3.36 -19.63 -1.17
N PRO A 191 3.38 -20.97 -1.08
CA PRO A 191 4.45 -21.71 -0.41
C PRO A 191 5.82 -21.53 -1.08
N ASN A 192 5.86 -21.06 -2.34
CA ASN A 192 7.10 -20.78 -3.05
C ASN A 192 7.66 -19.38 -2.78
N ALA A 193 6.93 -18.51 -2.09
CA ALA A 193 7.38 -17.17 -1.69
C ALA A 193 8.36 -17.20 -0.49
N LYS A 194 9.35 -18.10 -0.54
CA LYS A 194 10.29 -18.38 0.57
C LYS A 194 10.97 -17.14 1.12
N LYS A 195 11.31 -16.17 0.25
CA LYS A 195 11.93 -14.91 0.65
C LYS A 195 11.02 -14.09 1.56
N LEU A 196 9.74 -13.97 1.21
CA LEU A 196 8.74 -13.26 2.02
C LEU A 196 8.55 -13.97 3.37
N HIS A 197 8.43 -15.30 3.36
CA HIS A 197 8.31 -16.12 4.58
C HIS A 197 9.51 -15.89 5.53
N THR A 198 10.72 -15.92 4.99
CA THR A 198 11.93 -15.63 5.78
C THR A 198 11.93 -14.20 6.34
N VAL A 199 11.46 -13.21 5.57
CA VAL A 199 11.40 -11.82 6.03
C VAL A 199 10.42 -11.67 7.20
N VAL A 200 9.17 -12.13 7.05
CA VAL A 200 8.14 -11.94 8.08
C VAL A 200 8.53 -12.62 9.39
N GLN A 201 9.12 -13.82 9.33
CA GLN A 201 9.63 -14.54 10.51
C GLN A 201 10.81 -13.82 11.16
N ALA A 202 11.69 -13.22 10.37
CA ALA A 202 12.89 -12.56 10.89
C ALA A 202 12.62 -11.19 11.52
N ILE A 203 11.60 -10.46 11.07
CA ILE A 203 11.27 -9.14 11.61
C ILE A 203 10.23 -9.20 12.72
N GLY A 204 9.28 -10.15 12.69
CA GLY A 204 8.24 -10.26 13.71
C GLY A 204 6.99 -9.43 13.40
N ALA A 205 5.88 -9.81 14.03
CA ALA A 205 4.55 -9.27 13.77
C ALA A 205 4.42 -7.78 14.09
N GLU A 206 5.22 -7.25 15.01
CA GLU A 206 5.17 -5.86 15.46
C GLU A 206 5.55 -4.86 14.36
N TYR A 207 6.15 -5.30 13.26
CA TYR A 207 6.51 -4.44 12.13
C TYR A 207 5.69 -4.70 10.87
N LEU A 208 4.66 -5.54 10.95
CA LEU A 208 3.86 -5.94 9.80
C LEU A 208 2.53 -5.17 9.74
N VAL A 209 2.06 -4.99 8.51
CA VAL A 209 0.66 -4.67 8.17
C VAL A 209 0.22 -5.60 7.04
N ILE A 210 -1.09 -5.74 6.83
CA ILE A 210 -1.65 -6.59 5.78
C ILE A 210 -2.43 -5.77 4.78
N GLU A 211 -2.48 -6.28 3.55
CA GLU A 211 -2.99 -5.57 2.40
C GLU A 211 -3.50 -6.57 1.37
N THR A 212 -4.50 -6.16 0.58
CA THR A 212 -4.91 -6.97 -0.58
C THR A 212 -4.13 -6.59 -1.83
N ASP A 213 -3.79 -5.31 -2.02
CA ASP A 213 -3.36 -4.76 -3.30
C ASP A 213 -4.39 -4.96 -4.42
N CYS A 214 -5.69 -5.00 -4.05
CA CYS A 214 -6.74 -5.26 -5.03
C CYS A 214 -6.79 -4.13 -6.09
N PRO A 215 -7.04 -4.45 -7.37
CA PRO A 215 -7.52 -5.73 -7.93
C PRO A 215 -6.45 -6.79 -8.21
N ASP A 216 -5.19 -6.56 -7.86
CA ASP A 216 -4.07 -7.46 -8.11
C ASP A 216 -3.70 -8.31 -6.89
N MET A 217 -2.67 -9.15 -7.03
CA MET A 217 -2.08 -9.97 -5.95
C MET A 217 -3.05 -10.91 -5.20
N THR A 218 -4.09 -11.41 -5.88
CA THR A 218 -5.06 -12.38 -5.36
C THR A 218 -4.40 -13.51 -4.59
N PRO A 219 -4.78 -13.77 -3.32
CA PRO A 219 -4.29 -14.91 -2.57
C PRO A 219 -4.43 -16.22 -3.34
N LEU A 220 -3.44 -17.10 -3.26
CA LEU A 220 -3.37 -18.32 -4.08
C LEU A 220 -4.60 -19.22 -3.90
N CYS A 221 -5.15 -19.29 -2.69
CA CYS A 221 -6.38 -20.04 -2.39
C CYS A 221 -7.66 -19.46 -2.99
N CYS A 222 -7.63 -18.19 -3.44
CA CYS A 222 -8.75 -17.49 -4.04
C CYS A 222 -8.66 -17.43 -5.57
N GLN A 223 -7.57 -17.90 -6.17
CA GLN A 223 -7.38 -17.91 -7.63
C GLN A 223 -8.17 -19.05 -8.29
N THR A 224 -8.71 -18.79 -9.48
CA THR A 224 -9.39 -19.83 -10.28
C THR A 224 -8.51 -20.27 -11.46
N SER A 225 -8.53 -21.56 -11.80
CA SER A 225 -7.65 -22.12 -12.85
C SER A 225 -8.11 -21.80 -14.28
N THR A 226 -9.31 -21.25 -14.43
CA THR A 226 -9.96 -21.01 -15.73
C THR A 226 -9.73 -19.61 -16.26
N GLU A 227 -9.13 -18.72 -15.48
CA GLU A 227 -8.95 -17.31 -15.84
C GLU A 227 -7.47 -16.98 -16.06
N HIS A 228 -7.19 -16.08 -17.00
CA HIS A 228 -5.85 -15.51 -17.18
C HIS A 228 -5.44 -14.60 -15.99
N ARG A 229 -6.43 -14.00 -15.31
CA ARG A 229 -6.29 -13.16 -14.12
C ARG A 229 -7.56 -13.30 -13.29
N THR A 230 -7.44 -13.74 -12.04
CA THR A 230 -8.54 -13.65 -11.07
C THR A 230 -8.44 -12.33 -10.32
N ARG A 231 -9.48 -11.50 -10.41
CA ARG A 231 -9.56 -10.18 -9.76
C ARG A 231 -9.55 -10.33 -8.23
N ASN A 232 -8.62 -9.65 -7.56
CA ASN A 232 -8.61 -9.59 -6.11
C ASN A 232 -9.63 -8.58 -5.59
N THR A 233 -10.07 -8.73 -4.35
CA THR A 233 -10.99 -7.80 -3.70
C THR A 233 -10.62 -7.65 -2.21
N PRO A 234 -11.08 -6.58 -1.53
CA PRO A 234 -10.87 -6.41 -0.09
C PRO A 234 -11.39 -7.59 0.74
N VAL A 235 -12.41 -8.31 0.25
CA VAL A 235 -13.00 -9.50 0.89
C VAL A 235 -11.96 -10.60 1.14
N ASN A 236 -10.85 -10.60 0.41
CA ASN A 236 -9.81 -11.62 0.52
C ASN A 236 -8.79 -11.35 1.64
N LEU A 237 -8.84 -10.20 2.32
CA LEU A 237 -7.87 -9.85 3.38
C LEU A 237 -7.79 -10.89 4.53
N PRO A 238 -8.88 -11.54 4.99
CA PRO A 238 -8.80 -12.61 6.00
C PRO A 238 -7.91 -13.79 5.60
N TYR A 239 -7.79 -14.11 4.30
CA TYR A 239 -6.89 -15.17 3.84
C TYR A 239 -5.42 -14.78 3.98
N VAL A 240 -5.10 -13.49 3.84
CA VAL A 240 -3.77 -12.95 4.11
C VAL A 240 -3.44 -13.08 5.59
N LEU A 241 -4.36 -12.66 6.47
CA LEU A 241 -4.22 -12.80 7.93
C LEU A 241 -3.97 -14.25 8.32
N LYS A 242 -4.83 -15.17 7.86
CA LYS A 242 -4.75 -16.58 8.23
C LYS A 242 -3.39 -17.19 7.87
N SER A 243 -2.94 -16.97 6.64
CA SER A 243 -1.65 -17.51 6.20
C SER A 243 -0.46 -16.86 6.90
N LEU A 244 -0.55 -15.57 7.25
CA LEU A 244 0.48 -14.90 8.06
C LEU A 244 0.51 -15.43 9.50
N ALA A 245 -0.66 -15.68 10.10
CA ALA A 245 -0.80 -16.27 11.43
C ALA A 245 -0.18 -17.67 11.51
N GLU A 246 -0.46 -18.51 10.50
CA GLU A 246 0.17 -19.83 10.35
C GLU A 246 1.70 -19.71 10.21
N ASN A 247 2.19 -18.75 9.42
CA ASN A 247 3.62 -18.55 9.20
C ASN A 247 4.38 -18.09 10.46
N LEU A 248 3.73 -17.30 11.31
CA LEU A 248 4.27 -16.77 12.56
C LEU A 248 3.94 -17.63 13.79
N ASN A 249 3.15 -18.70 13.61
CA ASN A 249 2.64 -19.55 14.69
C ASN A 249 1.93 -18.74 15.79
N MET A 250 1.02 -17.85 15.37
CA MET A 250 0.20 -16.99 16.22
C MET A 250 -1.29 -17.27 16.04
N ALA A 251 -2.12 -16.96 17.04
CA ALA A 251 -3.56 -16.99 16.88
C ALA A 251 -4.04 -15.85 15.97
N GLU A 252 -4.95 -16.12 15.04
CA GLU A 252 -5.47 -15.13 14.08
C GLU A 252 -6.02 -13.88 14.77
N SER A 253 -6.76 -14.04 15.89
CA SER A 253 -7.33 -12.92 16.64
C SER A 253 -6.27 -12.01 17.27
N GLU A 254 -5.20 -12.60 17.84
CA GLU A 254 -4.12 -11.83 18.46
C GLU A 254 -3.31 -11.08 17.41
N LEU A 255 -3.05 -11.73 16.28
CA LEU A 255 -2.35 -11.11 15.16
C LEU A 255 -3.19 -9.98 14.55
N ALA A 256 -4.50 -10.17 14.37
CA ALA A 256 -5.38 -9.13 13.85
C ALA A 256 -5.35 -7.86 14.73
N ASP A 257 -5.43 -8.01 16.05
CA ASP A 257 -5.38 -6.86 16.98
C ASP A 257 -4.03 -6.12 16.90
N LEU A 258 -2.93 -6.85 16.72
CA LEU A 258 -1.60 -6.28 16.57
C LEU A 258 -1.45 -5.54 15.23
N LEU A 259 -1.87 -6.16 14.13
CA LEU A 259 -1.81 -5.59 12.78
C LEU A 259 -2.71 -4.34 12.67
N TRP A 260 -3.87 -4.34 13.32
CA TRP A 260 -4.74 -3.16 13.43
C TRP A 260 -3.99 -1.99 14.08
N LYS A 261 -3.37 -2.22 15.25
CA LYS A 261 -2.57 -1.20 15.96
C LYS A 261 -1.37 -0.74 15.15
N ASN A 262 -0.70 -1.64 14.44
CA ASN A 262 0.41 -1.30 13.56
C ASN A 262 -0.04 -0.37 12.42
N SER A 263 -1.20 -0.64 11.83
CA SER A 263 -1.78 0.15 10.74
C SER A 263 -2.14 1.56 11.22
N LEU A 264 -2.81 1.67 12.38
CA LEU A 264 -3.10 2.97 13.00
C LEU A 264 -1.81 3.75 13.29
N SER A 265 -0.81 3.10 13.88
CA SER A 265 0.47 3.73 14.18
C SER A 265 1.22 4.18 12.93
N ALA A 266 1.23 3.39 11.85
CA ALA A 266 1.94 3.72 10.61
C ALA A 266 1.29 4.90 9.88
N LEU A 267 -0.03 5.01 9.96
CA LEU A 267 -0.84 6.05 9.33
C LEU A 267 -1.14 7.24 10.26
N LYS A 268 -0.64 7.20 11.50
CA LYS A 268 -0.87 8.22 12.55
C LYS A 268 -2.36 8.47 12.83
N LEU A 269 -3.14 7.40 12.82
CA LEU A 269 -4.58 7.40 13.14
C LEU A 269 -4.80 7.10 14.62
N SER A 270 -5.88 7.66 15.18
CA SER A 270 -6.30 7.49 16.58
C SER A 270 -7.23 6.31 16.78
#